data_AF-A0A9C6XVQ5-F1
#
_entry.id   AF-A0A9C6XVQ5-F1
#
_cell.length_a   1.000
_cell.length_b   1.000
_cell.length_c   1.000
_cell.angle_alpha   90.00
_cell.angle_beta   90.00
_cell.angle_gamma   90.00
#
_symmetry.space_group_name_H-M   'P 1'
#
loop_
_entity.id
_entity.type
_entity.pdbx_description
1 polymer ?
#
loop_
_entity_poly.entity_id
_entity_poly.type
_entity_poly.pdbx_seq_one_letter_code
_entity_poly.pdbx_strand_id
1 'polypeptide(L)'
;MIDEIEITSEDVFLDLGSGVGQVVLQMAAATPCKICLGVEKADVPSRYAEQMTASFKKWMGWYGKKYGEYKLLKGDFLTQEYREKITSASIVFVNNFAFGPTVDHSLKERFADLKDGARIVSSKSFCPLNFRITDRNLS
;
A
#
# COMPACT_ATOMS: atom_id res chain seq x y z
N MET A 1 11.45 -3.97 -5.49
CA MET A 1 10.33 -4.38 -4.62
C MET A 1 9.76 -5.71 -5.08
N ILE A 2 9.20 -5.79 -6.29
CA ILE A 2 8.59 -7.02 -6.81
C ILE A 2 9.58 -8.19 -6.83
N ASP A 3 10.81 -7.96 -7.27
CA ASP A 3 11.81 -9.04 -7.37
C ASP A 3 12.47 -9.40 -6.02
N GLU A 4 12.29 -8.56 -4.99
CA GLU A 4 12.95 -8.70 -3.68
C GLU A 4 12.04 -9.34 -2.62
N ILE A 5 10.73 -9.41 -2.91
CA ILE A 5 9.72 -9.89 -1.98
C ILE A 5 9.03 -11.07 -2.65
N GLU A 6 8.93 -12.20 -1.95
CA GLU A 6 8.15 -13.33 -2.44
C GLU A 6 6.65 -13.01 -2.33
N ILE A 7 6.01 -12.83 -3.48
CA ILE A 7 4.61 -12.44 -3.59
C ILE A 7 3.78 -13.59 -4.15
N THR A 8 2.74 -13.96 -3.43
CA THR A 8 1.89 -15.12 -3.72
C THR A 8 0.45 -14.72 -4.05
N SER A 9 -0.37 -15.68 -4.46
CA SER A 9 -1.80 -15.46 -4.72
C SER A 9 -2.67 -15.22 -3.49
N GLU A 10 -2.12 -15.46 -2.29
CA GLU A 10 -2.81 -15.16 -1.03
C GLU A 10 -2.51 -13.74 -0.53
N ASP A 11 -1.51 -13.08 -1.11
CA ASP A 11 -1.10 -11.75 -0.68
C ASP A 11 -2.10 -10.66 -1.06
N VAL A 12 -2.38 -9.79 -0.09
CA VAL A 12 -3.16 -8.56 -0.26
C VAL A 12 -2.20 -7.39 -0.19
N PHE A 13 -2.09 -6.66 -1.31
CA PHE A 13 -1.24 -5.49 -1.42
C PHE A 13 -2.03 -4.21 -1.12
N LEU A 14 -1.44 -3.30 -0.35
CA LEU A 14 -2.02 -1.99 -0.03
C LEU A 14 -0.98 -0.87 -0.20
N ASP A 15 -1.31 0.13 -1.02
CA ASP A 15 -0.57 1.37 -1.19
C ASP A 15 -1.25 2.52 -0.42
N LEU A 16 -0.56 3.03 0.60
CA LEU A 16 -1.02 4.12 1.47
C LEU A 16 -0.55 5.48 0.93
N GLY A 17 -1.49 6.30 0.47
CA GLY A 17 -1.17 7.53 -0.26
C GLY A 17 -0.82 7.24 -1.71
N SER A 18 -1.69 6.48 -2.39
CA SER A 18 -1.39 5.90 -3.71
C SER A 18 -1.24 6.91 -4.84
N GLY A 19 -1.54 8.20 -4.60
CA GLY A 19 -1.48 9.25 -5.61
C GLY A 19 -2.37 8.92 -6.80
N VAL A 20 -1.77 8.88 -8.00
CA VAL A 20 -2.48 8.54 -9.25
C VAL A 20 -2.63 7.01 -9.45
N GLY A 21 -2.12 6.19 -8.52
CA GLY A 21 -2.32 4.74 -8.48
C GLY A 21 -1.30 3.90 -9.25
N GLN A 22 -0.19 4.49 -9.72
CA GLN A 22 0.76 3.81 -10.61
C GLN A 22 1.39 2.55 -9.97
N VAL A 23 1.67 2.56 -8.67
CA VAL A 23 2.29 1.41 -7.97
C VAL A 23 1.29 0.26 -7.89
N VAL A 24 0.03 0.55 -7.53
CA VAL A 24 -1.05 -0.44 -7.48
C VAL A 24 -1.28 -1.09 -8.84
N LEU A 25 -1.30 -0.30 -9.92
CA LEU A 25 -1.49 -0.81 -11.28
C LEU A 25 -0.32 -1.69 -11.72
N GLN A 26 0.92 -1.31 -11.37
CA GLN A 26 2.09 -2.13 -11.65
C GLN A 26 2.05 -3.45 -10.88
N MET A 27 1.69 -3.42 -9.60
CA MET A 27 1.53 -4.62 -8.78
C MET A 27 0.48 -5.57 -9.37
N ALA A 28 -0.69 -5.04 -9.72
CA ALA A 28 -1.75 -5.83 -10.33
C ALA A 28 -1.35 -6.43 -11.69
N ALA A 29 -0.47 -5.77 -12.45
CA ALA A 29 -0.01 -6.28 -13.75
C ALA A 29 1.14 -7.31 -13.64
N ALA A 30 1.95 -7.22 -12.60
CA ALA A 30 3.23 -7.93 -12.51
C ALA A 30 3.29 -9.03 -11.44
N THR A 31 2.30 -9.10 -10.54
CA THR A 31 2.32 -10.06 -9.43
C THR A 31 1.02 -10.90 -9.38
N PRO A 32 1.05 -12.06 -8.72
CA PRO A 32 -0.13 -12.89 -8.56
C PRO A 32 -1.04 -12.45 -7.40
N CYS A 33 -0.81 -11.27 -6.79
CA CYS A 33 -1.56 -10.80 -5.61
C CYS A 33 -3.07 -11.03 -5.75
N LYS A 34 -3.70 -11.48 -4.67
CA LYS A 34 -5.16 -11.68 -4.60
C LYS A 34 -5.92 -10.44 -5.01
N ILE A 35 -5.50 -9.30 -4.45
CA ILE A 35 -6.02 -7.97 -4.76
C ILE A 35 -4.98 -6.90 -4.42
N CYS A 36 -4.91 -5.87 -5.25
CA CYS A 36 -4.08 -4.69 -5.04
C CYS A 36 -4.96 -3.47 -4.72
N LEU A 37 -4.75 -2.84 -3.57
CA LEU A 37 -5.53 -1.70 -3.10
C LEU A 37 -4.66 -0.44 -3.07
N GLY A 38 -5.23 0.69 -3.44
CA GLY A 38 -4.65 2.01 -3.22
C GLY A 38 -5.65 2.93 -2.53
N VAL A 39 -5.17 3.71 -1.56
CA VAL A 39 -5.99 4.72 -0.87
C VAL A 39 -5.31 6.07 -1.01
N GLU A 40 -6.02 7.04 -1.59
CA GLU A 40 -5.55 8.42 -1.78
C GLU A 40 -6.55 9.42 -1.19
N LYS A 41 -6.04 10.37 -0.40
CA LYS A 41 -6.85 11.37 0.30
C LYS A 41 -7.14 12.58 -0.59
N ALA A 42 -6.17 13.02 -1.39
CA ALA A 42 -6.25 14.25 -2.15
C ALA A 42 -7.12 14.10 -3.40
N ASP A 43 -7.98 15.09 -3.62
CA ASP A 43 -8.97 15.09 -4.71
C ASP A 43 -8.34 15.01 -6.10
N VAL A 44 -7.30 15.82 -6.32
CA VAL A 44 -6.65 15.95 -7.63
C VAL A 44 -6.01 14.63 -8.09
N PRO A 45 -5.09 14.00 -7.33
CA PRO A 45 -4.51 12.72 -7.73
C PRO A 45 -5.56 11.61 -7.79
N SER A 46 -6.54 11.58 -6.88
CA SER A 46 -7.64 10.60 -6.93
C SER A 46 -8.45 10.70 -8.23
N ARG A 47 -8.73 11.92 -8.72
CA ARG A 47 -9.40 12.11 -10.01
C ARG A 47 -8.55 11.62 -11.18
N TYR A 48 -7.24 11.85 -11.14
CA TYR A 48 -6.33 11.31 -12.14
C TYR A 48 -6.24 9.77 -12.07
N ALA A 49 -6.37 9.18 -10.88
CA ALA A 49 -6.39 7.73 -10.69
C ALA A 49 -7.56 7.05 -11.44
N GLU A 50 -8.72 7.70 -11.55
CA GLU A 50 -9.84 7.22 -12.37
C GLU A 50 -9.48 7.17 -13.87
N GLN A 51 -8.82 8.20 -14.38
CA GLN A 51 -8.35 8.27 -15.77
C GLN A 51 -7.23 7.25 -16.03
N MET A 52 -6.33 7.06 -15.06
CA MET A 52 -5.30 6.02 -15.08
C MET A 52 -5.91 4.62 -15.15
N THR A 53 -6.97 4.36 -14.38
CA THR A 53 -7.71 3.10 -14.41
C THR A 53 -8.30 2.83 -15.79
N ALA A 54 -8.98 3.81 -16.39
CA ALA A 54 -9.57 3.66 -17.73
C ALA A 54 -8.49 3.39 -18.79
N SER A 55 -7.39 4.15 -18.75
CA SER A 55 -6.27 4.01 -19.68
C SER A 55 -5.57 2.65 -19.52
N PHE A 56 -5.31 2.23 -18.28
CA PHE A 56 -4.70 0.94 -17.97
C PHE A 56 -5.53 -0.22 -18.53
N LYS A 57 -6.84 -0.26 -18.28
CA LYS A 57 -7.72 -1.31 -18.81
C LYS A 57 -7.73 -1.33 -20.34
N LYS A 58 -7.81 -0.16 -20.97
CA LYS A 58 -7.75 -0.03 -22.44
C LYS A 58 -6.46 -0.61 -22.99
N TRP A 59 -5.31 -0.22 -22.43
CA TRP A 59 -4.01 -0.66 -22.94
C TRP A 59 -3.76 -2.14 -22.66
N MET A 60 -4.06 -2.64 -21.45
CA MET A 60 -3.92 -4.06 -21.16
C MET A 60 -4.78 -4.93 -22.11
N GLY A 61 -5.99 -4.48 -22.42
CA GLY A 61 -6.84 -5.11 -23.44
C GLY A 61 -6.23 -5.06 -24.85
N TRP A 62 -5.73 -3.90 -25.27
CA TRP A 62 -5.11 -3.71 -26.59
C TRP A 62 -3.88 -4.61 -26.80
N TYR A 63 -3.02 -4.74 -25.79
CA TYR A 63 -1.83 -5.61 -25.83
C TYR A 63 -2.15 -7.08 -25.50
N GLY A 64 -3.40 -7.42 -25.17
CA GLY A 64 -3.79 -8.79 -24.77
C GLY A 64 -3.11 -9.28 -23.48
N LYS A 65 -2.77 -8.38 -22.56
CA LYS A 65 -2.12 -8.71 -21.28
C LYS A 65 -3.14 -8.83 -20.15
N LYS A 66 -2.96 -9.83 -19.30
CA LYS A 66 -3.78 -10.04 -18.09
C LYS A 66 -3.24 -9.20 -16.93
N TYR A 67 -4.11 -8.88 -16.00
CA TYR A 67 -3.79 -8.24 -14.72
C TYR A 67 -4.74 -8.79 -13.63
N GLY A 68 -4.29 -8.77 -12.38
CA GLY A 68 -5.05 -9.16 -11.20
C GLY A 68 -6.07 -8.12 -10.76
N GLU A 69 -6.86 -8.45 -9.74
CA GLU A 69 -7.86 -7.52 -9.21
C GLU A 69 -7.20 -6.32 -8.53
N TYR A 70 -7.73 -5.11 -8.75
CA TYR A 70 -7.28 -3.93 -8.05
C TYR A 70 -8.41 -2.92 -7.80
N LYS A 71 -8.23 -2.08 -6.77
CA LYS A 71 -9.13 -0.96 -6.45
C LYS A 71 -8.34 0.26 -6.01
N LEU A 72 -8.60 1.41 -6.64
CA LEU A 72 -8.11 2.72 -6.22
C LEU A 72 -9.26 3.45 -5.53
N LEU A 73 -9.06 3.82 -4.27
CA LEU A 73 -10.10 4.35 -3.40
C LEU A 73 -9.75 5.78 -2.99
N LYS A 74 -10.74 6.66 -3.07
CA LYS A 74 -10.65 7.99 -2.48
C LYS A 74 -10.96 7.90 -0.99
N GLY A 75 -10.01 8.26 -0.13
CA GLY A 75 -10.21 8.19 1.30
C GLY A 75 -8.97 8.53 2.11
N ASP A 76 -9.17 8.73 3.41
CA ASP A 76 -8.08 8.92 4.35
C ASP A 76 -7.80 7.57 5.03
N PHE A 77 -6.60 7.02 4.81
CA PHE A 77 -6.18 5.74 5.38
C PHE A 77 -6.05 5.77 6.90
N LEU A 78 -6.11 6.95 7.53
CA LEU A 78 -6.16 7.12 8.99
C LEU A 78 -7.59 7.05 9.57
N THR A 79 -8.63 6.84 8.78
CA THR A 79 -9.98 6.66 9.34
C THR A 79 -10.22 5.22 9.79
N GLN A 80 -11.27 5.01 10.59
CA GLN A 80 -11.65 3.69 11.09
C GLN A 80 -12.16 2.78 9.95
N GLU A 81 -12.76 3.36 8.91
CA GLU A 81 -13.26 2.62 7.73
C GLU A 81 -12.16 1.81 7.03
N TYR A 82 -10.94 2.35 6.97
CA TYR A 82 -9.80 1.70 6.32
C TYR A 82 -8.99 0.82 7.28
N ARG A 83 -9.28 0.81 8.59
CA ARG A 83 -8.52 0.04 9.57
C ARG A 83 -8.54 -1.45 9.24
N GLU A 84 -9.71 -2.01 8.96
CA GLU A 84 -9.85 -3.43 8.61
C GLU A 84 -9.16 -3.81 7.28
N LYS A 85 -9.14 -2.88 6.32
CA LYS A 85 -8.41 -3.07 5.05
C LYS A 85 -6.90 -3.04 5.25
N ILE A 86 -6.42 -2.23 6.20
CA ILE A 86 -5.00 -2.18 6.57
C ILE A 86 -4.62 -3.46 7.31
N THR A 87 -5.36 -3.88 8.34
CA THR A 87 -5.04 -5.07 9.14
C THR A 87 -5.11 -6.37 8.34
N SER A 88 -5.87 -6.41 7.25
CA SER A 88 -5.93 -7.56 6.33
C SER A 88 -4.83 -7.58 5.27
N ALA A 89 -4.07 -6.49 5.08
CA ALA A 89 -2.97 -6.44 4.13
C ALA A 89 -1.77 -7.26 4.61
N SER A 90 -1.17 -8.04 3.70
CA SER A 90 0.07 -8.78 3.95
C SER A 90 1.31 -8.04 3.42
N ILE A 91 1.11 -7.12 2.46
CA ILE A 91 2.16 -6.25 1.93
C ILE A 91 1.63 -4.83 1.92
N VAL A 92 2.29 -3.94 2.67
CA VAL A 92 1.96 -2.52 2.73
C VAL A 92 3.09 -1.73 2.09
N PHE A 93 2.76 -0.89 1.11
CA PHE A 93 3.66 0.10 0.55
C PHE A 93 3.24 1.50 1.03
N VAL A 94 4.22 2.31 1.43
CA VAL A 94 3.98 3.70 1.82
C VAL A 94 5.18 4.58 1.47
N ASN A 95 4.99 5.55 0.57
CA ASN A 95 6.01 6.57 0.33
C ASN A 95 5.88 7.70 1.35
N ASN A 96 6.42 7.47 2.55
CA ASN A 96 6.35 8.42 3.67
C ASN A 96 7.49 9.46 3.69
N PHE A 97 8.20 9.69 2.58
CA PHE A 97 9.35 10.61 2.55
C PHE A 97 8.99 12.04 2.98
N ALA A 98 7.81 12.51 2.58
CA ALA A 98 7.29 13.83 2.91
C ALA A 98 6.27 13.82 4.06
N PHE A 99 6.04 12.69 4.72
CA PHE A 99 5.08 12.61 5.82
C PHE A 99 5.66 13.25 7.09
N GLY A 100 4.82 14.01 7.79
CA GLY A 100 5.17 14.60 9.07
C GLY A 100 5.23 13.57 10.20
N PRO A 101 5.89 13.88 11.34
CA PRO A 101 6.04 12.95 12.46
C PRO A 101 4.71 12.40 13.00
N THR A 102 3.65 13.22 12.99
CA THR A 102 2.32 12.81 13.45
C THR A 102 1.72 11.70 12.59
N VAL A 103 1.83 11.81 11.25
CA VAL A 103 1.33 10.80 10.33
C VAL A 103 2.16 9.52 10.45
N ASP A 104 3.49 9.64 10.54
CA ASP A 104 4.38 8.49 10.77
C ASP A 104 4.02 7.78 12.08
N HIS A 105 3.71 8.51 13.16
CA HIS A 105 3.33 7.93 14.45
C HIS A 105 2.01 7.16 14.35
N SER A 106 0.96 7.76 13.78
CA SER A 106 -0.33 7.07 13.59
C SER A 106 -0.23 5.87 12.65
N LEU A 107 0.68 5.89 11.67
CA LEU A 107 0.96 4.72 10.83
C LEU A 107 1.60 3.60 11.64
N LYS A 108 2.57 3.90 12.52
CA LYS A 108 3.17 2.88 13.42
C LYS A 108 2.12 2.18 14.28
N GLU A 109 1.20 2.95 14.86
CA GLU A 109 0.11 2.38 15.66
C GLU A 109 -0.75 1.42 14.84
N ARG A 110 -1.04 1.74 13.57
CA ARG A 110 -1.78 0.84 12.67
C ARG A 110 -1.00 -0.39 12.28
N PHE A 111 0.30 -0.26 12.11
CA PHE A 111 1.17 -1.38 11.76
C PHE A 111 1.31 -2.39 12.89
N ALA A 112 1.07 -1.99 14.14
CA ALA A 112 1.02 -2.90 15.27
C ALA A 112 -0.17 -3.88 15.19
N ASP A 113 -1.24 -3.52 14.45
CA ASP A 113 -2.42 -4.37 14.25
C ASP A 113 -2.32 -5.26 12.99
N LEU A 114 -1.20 -5.22 12.26
CA LEU A 114 -1.01 -6.09 11.08
C LEU A 114 -0.82 -7.55 11.51
N LYS A 115 -1.21 -8.47 10.62
CA LYS A 115 -0.97 -9.90 10.84
C LYS A 115 0.52 -10.23 10.88
N ASP A 116 0.88 -11.25 11.63
CA ASP A 116 2.23 -11.80 11.64
C ASP A 116 2.69 -12.14 10.22
N GLY A 117 3.95 -11.78 9.93
CA GLY A 117 4.53 -11.94 8.60
C GLY A 117 4.14 -10.86 7.59
N ALA A 118 3.33 -9.87 7.96
CA ALA A 118 3.10 -8.70 7.12
C ALA A 118 4.39 -7.92 6.88
N ARG A 119 4.55 -7.42 5.65
CA ARG A 119 5.77 -6.74 5.19
C ARG A 119 5.45 -5.30 4.83
N ILE A 120 6.21 -4.36 5.37
CA ILE A 120 6.04 -2.93 5.12
C ILE A 120 7.24 -2.44 4.32
N VAL A 121 6.97 -1.88 3.15
CA VAL A 121 7.94 -1.23 2.28
C VAL A 121 7.72 0.28 2.37
N SER A 122 8.71 1.00 2.89
CA SER A 122 8.63 2.45 3.05
C SER A 122 9.87 3.18 2.55
N SER A 123 9.72 4.44 2.15
CA SER A 123 10.83 5.29 1.71
C SER A 123 11.66 5.83 2.88
N LYS A 124 11.07 5.88 4.08
CA LYS A 124 11.74 6.23 5.34
C LYS A 124 11.40 5.20 6.40
N SER A 125 12.41 4.75 7.14
CA SER A 125 12.27 3.69 8.15
C SER A 125 11.39 4.13 9.33
N PHE A 126 10.46 3.27 9.74
CA PHE A 126 9.64 3.47 10.94
C PHE A 126 10.38 3.11 12.23
N CYS A 127 11.42 2.29 12.15
CA CYS A 127 12.26 1.90 13.29
C CYS A 127 13.73 1.96 12.85
N PRO A 128 14.68 2.33 13.74
CA PRO A 128 16.10 2.22 13.43
C PRO A 128 16.48 0.80 13.02
N LEU A 129 17.35 0.64 12.03
CA LEU A 129 17.79 -0.68 11.55
C LEU A 129 18.52 -1.50 12.61
N ASN A 130 19.12 -0.81 13.59
CA ASN A 130 19.82 -1.37 14.74
C ASN A 130 18.99 -1.33 16.03
N PHE A 131 17.66 -1.34 15.91
CA PHE A 131 16.78 -1.30 17.07
C PHE A 131 17.04 -2.48 18.01
N ARG A 132 17.23 -2.18 19.28
CA ARG A 132 17.32 -3.16 20.35
C ARG A 132 16.13 -2.99 21.27
N ILE A 133 15.43 -4.09 21.52
CA ILE A 133 14.35 -4.13 22.50
C ILE A 133 14.97 -3.97 23.89
N THR A 134 14.42 -3.05 24.68
CA THR A 134 14.84 -2.73 26.05
C THR A 134 13.60 -2.42 26.90
N ASP A 135 13.68 -2.51 28.22
CA ASP A 135 12.52 -2.24 29.09
C ASP A 135 11.92 -0.83 28.89
N ARG A 136 12.71 0.14 28.38
CA ARG A 136 12.26 1.51 28.09
C ARG A 136 11.43 1.67 26.82
N ASN A 137 11.45 0.70 25.91
CA ASN A 137 10.76 0.77 24.62
C ASN A 137 9.71 -0.34 24.41
N LEU A 138 9.39 -1.07 25.48
CA LEU A 138 8.38 -2.14 25.55
C LEU A 138 6.98 -1.62 25.95
N SER A 139 6.87 -0.36 26.37
CA SER A 139 5.65 0.30 26.87
C SER A 139 4.92 1.07 25.79
#